data_AF-A0A4V5PPD9-F1
#
_entry.id   AF-A0A4V5PPD9-F1
#
_cell.length_a   1.000
_cell.length_b   1.000
_cell.length_c   1.000
_cell.angle_alpha   90.00
_cell.angle_beta   90.00
_cell.angle_gamma   90.00
#
_symmetry.space_group_name_H-M   'P 1'
#
loop_
_entity.id
_entity.type
_entity.pdbx_description
1 polymer ?
#
loop_
_entity_poly.entity_id
_entity_poly.type
_entity_poly.pdbx_seq_one_letter_code
_entity_poly.pdbx_strand_id
1 'polypeptide(L)'
;MGSPEREAIDAPPVHLVEVELSGLDAGGQPTTLTLTPSAPAPTDGSVALSTTSVRVTFDRFLLPGEAVRQAICLQPSSEPVPTLQQCRLQVFMEPSYDPVHRRITYRLPAMTALAPNTKYWLTVLAPTEASPFGVRAFDGAPFEANVVLQFTTAAMDPAGGPVDPALDEAARRAASEELFCTASACVASCAVDDQLCIDKCPVSKSLIVGCGGCHGPLEIGAAAMGLDLSGVERIPAMIGRVANQTQTGEQADEPDLKPRRFGRAMPHVDPGNAGNSYLLYKMLAGPIYTRMDAAKGLAPGEIDRLRASVVVGLPMPPYDLYAAPEASLEALSAWITTGAETPACP
;
A
#
# COMPACT_ATOMS: atom_id res chain seq x y z
N MET A 1 -4.80 32.92 10.63
CA MET A 1 -4.95 31.69 9.82
C MET A 1 -5.51 30.62 10.74
N GLY A 2 -6.60 29.95 10.37
CA GLY A 2 -7.12 28.82 11.14
C GLY A 2 -6.11 27.67 11.12
N SER A 3 -5.98 26.93 12.21
CA SER A 3 -5.19 25.69 12.18
C SER A 3 -5.99 24.67 11.36
N PRO A 4 -5.46 24.13 10.24
CA PRO A 4 -6.15 23.10 9.46
C PRO A 4 -6.50 21.86 10.29
N GLU A 5 -5.83 21.65 11.43
CA GLU A 5 -6.16 20.59 12.40
C GLU A 5 -7.50 20.81 13.13
N ARG A 6 -8.12 21.99 13.00
CA ARG A 6 -9.37 22.36 13.66
C ARG A 6 -10.55 22.49 12.72
N GLU A 7 -10.35 22.33 11.41
CA GLU A 7 -11.45 22.31 10.46
C GLU A 7 -12.18 20.97 10.58
N ALA A 8 -13.51 21.02 10.55
CA ALA A 8 -14.32 19.80 10.58
C ALA A 8 -14.03 18.99 9.31
N ILE A 9 -13.77 17.69 9.49
CA ILE A 9 -13.52 16.77 8.39
C ILE A 9 -14.87 16.44 7.74
N ASP A 10 -15.16 17.07 6.61
CA ASP A 10 -16.35 16.80 5.79
C ASP A 10 -16.05 15.73 4.73
N ALA A 11 -15.62 14.56 5.20
CA ALA A 11 -15.30 13.42 4.35
C ALA A 11 -15.96 12.15 4.90
N PRO A 12 -16.41 11.22 4.02
CA PRO A 12 -17.07 10.00 4.47
C PRO A 12 -16.12 9.14 5.32
N PRO A 13 -16.63 8.42 6.33
CA PRO A 13 -15.79 7.58 7.16
C PRO A 13 -15.16 6.43 6.35
N VAL A 14 -14.10 5.86 6.91
CA VAL A 14 -13.47 4.63 6.38
C VAL A 14 -14.23 3.41 6.88
N HIS A 15 -14.41 2.41 6.02
CA HIS A 15 -15.03 1.13 6.35
C HIS A 15 -14.08 -0.04 6.12
N LEU A 16 -14.30 -1.11 6.88
CA LEU A 16 -13.60 -2.36 6.71
C LEU A 16 -14.31 -3.13 5.59
N VAL A 17 -13.56 -3.50 4.56
CA VAL A 17 -14.06 -4.38 3.50
C VAL A 17 -13.97 -5.82 3.98
N GLU A 18 -12.77 -6.25 4.35
CA GLU A 18 -12.48 -7.63 4.73
C GLU A 18 -11.18 -7.75 5.52
N VAL A 19 -11.03 -8.88 6.19
CA VAL A 19 -9.79 -9.37 6.77
C VAL A 19 -9.47 -10.73 6.18
N GLU A 20 -8.27 -10.89 5.61
CA GLU A 20 -7.79 -12.18 5.11
C GLU A 20 -6.71 -12.77 6.02
N LEU A 21 -6.78 -14.09 6.21
CA LEU A 21 -5.82 -14.89 6.95
C LEU A 21 -5.49 -16.14 6.12
N SER A 22 -4.24 -16.60 6.14
CA SER A 22 -3.91 -17.95 5.68
C SER A 22 -4.41 -18.99 6.69
N GLY A 23 -4.98 -20.09 6.20
CA GLY A 23 -5.53 -21.14 7.05
C GLY A 23 -5.75 -22.48 6.35
N LEU A 24 -6.56 -23.32 6.98
CA LEU A 24 -6.99 -24.63 6.52
C LEU A 24 -8.51 -24.69 6.47
N ASP A 25 -9.06 -25.32 5.45
CA ASP A 25 -10.49 -25.65 5.40
C ASP A 25 -10.83 -26.82 6.33
N ALA A 26 -12.10 -27.21 6.38
CA ALA A 26 -12.55 -28.35 7.20
C ALA A 26 -11.92 -29.70 6.78
N GLY A 27 -11.40 -29.81 5.56
CA GLY A 27 -10.66 -30.96 5.05
C GLY A 27 -9.16 -30.90 5.32
N GLY A 28 -8.67 -29.87 6.01
CA GLY A 28 -7.26 -29.66 6.29
C GLY A 28 -6.44 -29.20 5.07
N GLN A 29 -7.10 -28.72 4.00
CA GLN A 29 -6.41 -28.18 2.83
C GLN A 29 -6.12 -26.68 3.00
N PRO A 30 -4.97 -26.18 2.50
CA PRO A 30 -4.68 -24.75 2.52
C PRO A 30 -5.79 -23.91 1.88
N THR A 31 -6.18 -22.85 2.56
CA THR A 31 -7.21 -21.91 2.10
C THR A 31 -6.94 -20.50 2.63
N THR A 32 -7.67 -19.52 2.09
CA THR A 32 -7.74 -18.16 2.62
C THR A 32 -9.03 -18.02 3.44
N LEU A 33 -8.92 -17.63 4.70
CA LEU A 33 -10.07 -17.27 5.53
C LEU A 33 -10.36 -15.80 5.32
N THR A 34 -11.58 -15.50 4.88
CA THR A 34 -12.05 -14.13 4.72
C THR A 34 -13.09 -13.84 5.79
N LEU A 35 -12.82 -12.82 6.61
CA LEU A 35 -13.74 -12.31 7.63
C LEU A 35 -14.24 -10.93 7.19
N THR A 36 -15.50 -10.63 7.42
CA THR A 36 -16.09 -9.32 7.08
C THR A 36 -16.91 -8.80 8.27
N PRO A 37 -17.29 -7.52 8.30
CA PRO A 37 -18.23 -7.03 9.32
C PRO A 37 -19.56 -7.81 9.37
N SER A 38 -20.03 -8.32 8.22
CA SER A 38 -21.25 -9.13 8.13
C SER A 38 -21.05 -10.62 8.40
N ALA A 39 -19.82 -11.12 8.29
CA ALA A 39 -19.41 -12.48 8.61
C ALA A 39 -18.14 -12.43 9.51
N PRO A 40 -18.29 -12.06 10.80
CA PRO A 40 -17.14 -11.76 11.67
C PRO A 40 -16.41 -13.00 12.18
N ALA A 41 -16.82 -14.21 11.77
CA ALA A 41 -16.23 -15.48 12.17
C ALA A 41 -16.38 -16.51 11.05
N PRO A 42 -15.43 -17.44 10.88
CA PRO A 42 -15.61 -18.58 9.99
C PRO A 42 -16.77 -19.47 10.45
N THR A 43 -17.61 -19.89 9.52
CA THR A 43 -18.77 -20.78 9.80
C THR A 43 -18.65 -22.15 9.15
N ASP A 44 -17.64 -22.34 8.31
CA ASP A 44 -17.38 -23.54 7.51
C ASP A 44 -16.40 -24.53 8.19
N GLY A 45 -15.96 -24.23 9.41
CA GLY A 45 -14.99 -25.03 10.15
C GLY A 45 -13.54 -24.75 9.75
N SER A 46 -13.28 -23.75 8.90
CA SER A 46 -11.91 -23.32 8.61
C SER A 46 -11.22 -22.71 9.83
N VAL A 47 -9.90 -22.88 9.88
CA VAL A 47 -9.03 -22.41 10.98
C VAL A 47 -7.81 -21.71 10.40
N ALA A 48 -7.33 -20.67 11.07
CA ALA A 48 -6.14 -19.96 10.64
C ALA A 48 -4.86 -20.75 10.96
N LEU A 49 -3.79 -20.56 10.19
CA LEU A 49 -2.47 -21.07 10.55
C LEU A 49 -1.90 -20.27 11.72
N SER A 50 -1.03 -20.90 12.51
CA SER A 50 -0.37 -20.22 13.62
C SER A 50 0.60 -19.12 13.17
N THR A 51 1.11 -19.23 11.94
CA THR A 51 2.03 -18.26 11.29
C THR A 51 1.32 -17.25 10.40
N THR A 52 -0.01 -17.15 10.47
CA THR A 52 -0.79 -16.29 9.59
C THR A 52 -0.47 -14.80 9.79
N SER A 53 -0.50 -13.99 8.73
CA SER A 53 -0.64 -12.53 8.87
C SER A 53 -2.09 -12.12 8.82
N VAL A 54 -2.36 -10.95 9.39
CA VAL A 54 -3.68 -10.31 9.33
C VAL A 54 -3.64 -9.24 8.25
N ARG A 55 -4.32 -9.48 7.13
CA ARG A 55 -4.45 -8.54 6.01
C ARG A 55 -5.79 -7.81 6.11
N VAL A 56 -5.77 -6.52 6.43
CA VAL A 56 -6.97 -5.71 6.66
C VAL A 56 -7.17 -4.76 5.49
N THR A 57 -8.25 -4.95 4.71
CA THR A 57 -8.56 -4.18 3.50
C THR A 57 -9.64 -3.14 3.78
N PHE A 58 -9.45 -1.91 3.28
CA PHE A 58 -10.39 -0.79 3.46
C PHE A 58 -10.94 -0.28 2.12
N ASP A 59 -12.06 0.43 2.20
CA ASP A 59 -12.74 1.04 1.04
C ASP A 59 -12.12 2.40 0.63
N ARG A 60 -11.22 2.95 1.44
CA ARG A 60 -10.55 4.24 1.21
C ARG A 60 -9.03 4.12 1.27
N PHE A 61 -8.30 5.05 0.63
CA PHE A 61 -6.86 5.14 0.83
C PHE A 61 -6.56 5.71 2.22
N LEU A 62 -5.55 5.17 2.89
CA LEU A 62 -5.26 5.46 4.29
C LEU A 62 -4.18 6.52 4.42
N LEU A 63 -4.19 7.20 5.57
CA LEU A 63 -3.05 8.02 5.96
C LEU A 63 -1.88 7.09 6.30
N PRO A 64 -0.72 7.19 5.62
CA PRO A 64 0.35 6.20 5.75
C PRO A 64 0.89 6.04 7.18
N GLY A 65 0.91 7.16 7.94
CA GLY A 65 1.36 7.19 9.32
C GLY A 65 0.42 6.50 10.32
N GLU A 66 -0.79 6.12 9.92
CA GLU A 66 -1.81 5.48 10.78
C GLU A 66 -1.80 3.95 10.69
N ALA A 67 -1.01 3.37 9.78
CA ALA A 67 -0.74 1.94 9.75
C ALA A 67 0.22 1.56 10.89
N VAL A 68 -0.29 1.59 12.13
CA VAL A 68 0.48 1.38 13.36
C VAL A 68 -0.06 0.20 14.15
N ARG A 69 0.77 -0.33 15.07
CA ARG A 69 0.43 -1.48 15.92
C ARG A 69 -0.82 -1.24 16.77
N GLN A 70 -1.06 0.02 17.13
CA GLN A 70 -2.17 0.46 17.97
C GLN A 70 -3.49 0.63 17.21
N ALA A 71 -3.50 0.48 15.87
CA ALA A 71 -4.72 0.54 15.08
C ALA A 71 -5.54 -0.76 15.15
N ILE A 72 -4.97 -1.84 15.70
CA ILE A 72 -5.68 -3.09 15.97
C ILE A 72 -5.40 -3.60 17.39
N CYS A 73 -6.28 -4.47 17.86
CA CYS A 73 -6.04 -5.38 18.97
C CYS A 73 -6.19 -6.82 18.48
N LEU A 74 -5.17 -7.65 18.65
CA LEU A 74 -5.27 -9.10 18.47
C LEU A 74 -4.96 -9.77 19.80
N GLN A 75 -5.87 -10.57 20.34
CA GLN A 75 -5.67 -11.19 21.66
C GLN A 75 -6.35 -12.57 21.75
N PRO A 76 -5.71 -13.57 22.39
CA PRO A 76 -6.39 -14.79 22.77
C PRO A 76 -7.39 -14.52 23.90
N SER A 77 -8.66 -14.89 23.73
CA SER A 77 -9.69 -14.66 24.75
C SER A 77 -10.91 -15.55 24.52
N SER A 78 -11.58 -15.95 25.62
CA SER A 78 -12.90 -16.58 25.57
C SER A 78 -14.01 -15.57 25.26
N GLU A 79 -13.84 -14.32 25.69
CA GLU A 79 -14.79 -13.23 25.56
C GLU A 79 -14.39 -12.21 24.47
N PRO A 80 -15.34 -11.54 23.81
CA PRO A 80 -15.06 -10.46 22.86
C PRO A 80 -14.20 -9.33 23.44
N VAL A 81 -13.34 -8.74 22.61
CA VAL A 81 -12.42 -7.64 23.00
C VAL A 81 -12.71 -6.36 22.20
N PRO A 82 -13.88 -5.71 22.37
CA PRO A 82 -14.31 -4.60 21.50
C PRO A 82 -13.51 -3.29 21.63
N THR A 83 -12.64 -3.15 22.62
CA THR A 83 -11.94 -1.89 22.91
C THR A 83 -10.46 -2.10 23.24
N LEU A 84 -9.65 -1.07 23.02
CA LEU A 84 -8.23 -1.10 23.36
C LEU A 84 -7.97 -1.33 24.86
N GLN A 85 -8.84 -0.82 25.75
CA GLN A 85 -8.72 -0.99 27.20
C GLN A 85 -8.91 -2.44 27.66
N GLN A 86 -9.62 -3.24 26.87
CA GLN A 86 -9.80 -4.68 27.11
C GLN A 86 -8.68 -5.53 26.49
N CYS A 87 -7.83 -4.93 25.65
CA CYS A 87 -6.70 -5.56 24.98
C CYS A 87 -5.49 -5.72 25.91
N ARG A 88 -5.59 -6.59 26.91
CA ARG A 88 -4.57 -6.77 27.96
C ARG A 88 -3.46 -7.75 27.61
N LEU A 89 -3.74 -8.71 26.72
CA LEU A 89 -2.82 -9.78 26.28
C LEU A 89 -2.60 -9.67 24.77
N GLN A 90 -2.30 -8.45 24.32
CA GLN A 90 -2.11 -8.14 22.91
C GLN A 90 -0.96 -8.97 22.30
N VAL A 91 -1.22 -9.56 21.14
CA VAL A 91 -0.19 -10.06 20.24
C VAL A 91 0.38 -8.88 19.45
N PHE A 92 1.68 -8.65 19.57
CA PHE A 92 2.35 -7.60 18.82
C PHE A 92 2.68 -8.07 17.41
N MET A 93 2.31 -7.24 16.43
CA MET A 93 2.53 -7.48 15.01
C MET A 93 3.19 -6.26 14.35
N GLU A 94 3.82 -6.47 13.21
CA GLU A 94 4.49 -5.44 12.42
C GLU A 94 3.61 -5.03 11.23
N PRO A 95 3.11 -3.78 11.20
CA PRO A 95 2.26 -3.31 10.12
C PRO A 95 3.08 -2.89 8.90
N SER A 96 2.53 -3.13 7.71
CA SER A 96 2.95 -2.52 6.45
C SER A 96 1.71 -2.11 5.65
N TYR A 97 1.68 -0.89 5.10
CA TYR A 97 0.58 -0.41 4.29
C TYR A 97 0.88 -0.52 2.79
N ASP A 98 -0.01 -1.20 2.06
CA ASP A 98 -0.03 -1.24 0.61
C ASP A 98 -1.19 -0.40 0.07
N PRO A 99 -0.91 0.76 -0.55
CA PRO A 99 -1.96 1.63 -1.08
C PRO A 99 -2.64 1.06 -2.33
N VAL A 100 -2.03 0.10 -3.05
CA VAL A 100 -2.65 -0.52 -4.23
C VAL A 100 -3.89 -1.31 -3.82
N HIS A 101 -3.78 -2.11 -2.76
CA HIS A 101 -4.91 -2.87 -2.21
C HIS A 101 -5.66 -2.15 -1.10
N ARG A 102 -5.24 -0.93 -0.71
CA ARG A 102 -5.74 -0.21 0.47
C ARG A 102 -5.72 -1.10 1.71
N ARG A 103 -4.60 -1.82 1.88
CA ARG A 103 -4.48 -2.94 2.79
C ARG A 103 -3.36 -2.72 3.79
N ILE A 104 -3.64 -2.92 5.07
CA ILE A 104 -2.60 -3.04 6.10
C ILE A 104 -2.36 -4.52 6.36
N THR A 105 -1.12 -4.96 6.19
CA THR A 105 -0.70 -6.32 6.56
C THR A 105 0.03 -6.26 7.88
N TYR A 106 -0.51 -6.93 8.90
CA TYR A 106 0.12 -7.11 10.20
C TYR A 106 0.80 -8.48 10.24
N ARG A 107 2.14 -8.48 10.28
CA ARG A 107 2.94 -9.71 10.31
C ARG A 107 3.42 -10.01 11.72
N LEU A 108 3.49 -11.28 12.07
CA LEU A 108 4.18 -11.70 13.28
C LEU A 108 5.69 -11.46 13.14
N PRO A 109 6.40 -11.07 14.22
CA PRO A 109 7.86 -11.05 14.19
C PRO A 109 8.43 -12.40 13.75
N ALA A 110 9.61 -12.38 13.12
CA ALA A 110 10.28 -13.59 12.67
C ALA A 110 10.41 -14.62 13.82
N MET A 111 10.22 -15.90 13.49
CA MET A 111 10.28 -17.02 14.44
C MET A 111 9.23 -16.99 15.57
N THR A 112 8.17 -16.20 15.43
CA THR A 112 7.02 -16.21 16.34
C THR A 112 5.78 -16.79 15.67
N ALA A 113 4.88 -17.35 16.47
CA ALA A 113 3.63 -17.94 16.02
C ALA A 113 2.53 -17.66 17.07
N LEU A 114 1.29 -17.62 16.61
CA LEU A 114 0.13 -17.65 17.49
C LEU A 114 0.08 -19.01 18.22
N ALA A 115 -0.44 -19.02 19.45
CA ALA A 115 -0.70 -20.28 20.14
C ALA A 115 -1.65 -21.18 19.30
N PRO A 116 -1.37 -22.48 19.16
CA PRO A 116 -2.21 -23.41 18.40
C PRO A 116 -3.54 -23.66 19.10
N ASN A 117 -4.55 -24.10 18.35
CA ASN A 117 -5.90 -24.41 18.84
C ASN A 117 -6.48 -23.32 19.78
N THR A 118 -6.22 -22.05 19.45
CA THR A 118 -6.54 -20.93 20.32
C THR A 118 -7.48 -19.98 19.60
N LYS A 119 -8.54 -19.56 20.29
CA LYS A 119 -9.48 -18.56 19.80
C LYS A 119 -8.89 -17.16 19.99
N TYR A 120 -8.80 -16.41 18.90
CA TYR A 120 -8.37 -15.02 18.87
C TYR A 120 -9.52 -14.09 18.54
N TRP A 121 -9.51 -12.92 19.18
CA TRP A 121 -10.32 -11.79 18.82
C TRP A 121 -9.44 -10.73 18.18
N LEU A 122 -9.86 -10.28 16.99
CA LEU A 122 -9.27 -9.18 16.27
C LEU A 122 -10.23 -8.00 16.31
N THR A 123 -9.77 -6.87 16.82
CA THR A 123 -10.53 -5.62 16.80
C THR A 123 -9.78 -4.59 15.99
N VAL A 124 -10.40 -4.11 14.91
CA VAL A 124 -9.93 -2.93 14.16
C VAL A 124 -10.49 -1.70 14.84
N LEU A 125 -9.62 -0.77 15.23
CA LEU A 125 -9.97 0.33 16.13
C LEU A 125 -10.28 1.61 15.34
N ALA A 126 -11.38 2.25 15.70
CA ALA A 126 -11.71 3.60 15.31
C ALA A 126 -11.01 4.61 16.24
N PRO A 127 -10.42 5.68 15.69
CA PRO A 127 -9.78 6.69 16.52
C PRO A 127 -10.83 7.53 17.26
N THR A 128 -10.56 7.85 18.52
CA THR A 128 -11.42 8.67 19.39
C THR A 128 -10.61 9.82 20.00
N GLU A 129 -11.26 10.78 20.64
CA GLU A 129 -10.55 11.84 21.38
C GLU A 129 -9.69 11.27 22.52
N ALA A 130 -10.17 10.23 23.21
CA ALA A 130 -9.46 9.60 24.32
C ALA A 130 -8.34 8.65 23.85
N SER A 131 -8.45 8.10 22.64
CA SER A 131 -7.47 7.22 22.02
C SER A 131 -7.33 7.61 20.56
N PRO A 132 -6.34 8.46 20.21
CA PRO A 132 -6.17 8.93 18.84
C PRO A 132 -5.72 7.82 17.88
N PHE A 133 -5.29 6.67 18.42
CA PHE A 133 -4.92 5.49 17.65
C PHE A 133 -6.12 4.88 16.95
N GLY A 134 -5.97 4.58 15.66
CA GLY A 134 -6.98 3.96 14.83
C GLY A 134 -6.68 4.20 13.36
N VAL A 135 -7.57 3.75 12.49
CA VAL A 135 -7.42 3.94 11.05
C VAL A 135 -8.05 5.26 10.61
N ARG A 136 -7.36 6.00 9.73
CA ARG A 136 -7.89 7.19 9.05
C ARG A 136 -7.60 7.12 7.56
N ALA A 137 -8.49 7.71 6.77
CA ALA A 137 -8.21 7.99 5.37
C ALA A 137 -7.11 9.04 5.25
N PHE A 138 -6.52 9.15 4.07
CA PHE A 138 -5.48 10.15 3.79
C PHE A 138 -5.93 11.61 3.99
N ASP A 139 -7.24 11.87 3.89
CA ASP A 139 -7.87 13.18 4.16
C ASP A 139 -8.27 13.36 5.64
N GLY A 140 -7.90 12.42 6.50
CA GLY A 140 -8.12 12.45 7.94
C GLY A 140 -9.45 11.84 8.41
N ALA A 141 -10.35 11.47 7.49
CA ALA A 141 -11.63 10.88 7.86
C ALA A 141 -11.43 9.63 8.71
N PRO A 142 -12.10 9.52 9.87
CA PRO A 142 -11.89 8.41 10.78
C PRO A 142 -12.54 7.13 10.25
N PHE A 143 -12.04 5.99 10.71
CA PHE A 143 -12.75 4.73 10.66
C PHE A 143 -14.08 4.81 11.42
N GLU A 144 -15.16 4.30 10.85
CA GLU A 144 -16.53 4.56 11.32
C GLU A 144 -16.76 4.12 12.77
N ALA A 145 -16.38 2.88 13.10
CA ALA A 145 -16.56 2.29 14.42
C ALA A 145 -15.62 1.09 14.60
N ASN A 146 -15.38 0.68 15.85
CA ASN A 146 -14.61 -0.54 16.11
C ASN A 146 -15.31 -1.76 15.47
N VAL A 147 -14.54 -2.58 14.75
CA VAL A 147 -15.04 -3.84 14.18
C VAL A 147 -14.37 -5.00 14.89
N VAL A 148 -15.18 -5.93 15.41
CA VAL A 148 -14.73 -7.09 16.18
C VAL A 148 -14.94 -8.35 15.35
N LEU A 149 -13.86 -9.06 15.08
CA LEU A 149 -13.83 -10.33 14.35
C LEU A 149 -13.18 -11.41 15.22
N GLN A 150 -13.42 -12.67 14.89
CA GLN A 150 -12.81 -13.80 15.61
C GLN A 150 -12.38 -14.90 14.64
N PHE A 151 -11.34 -15.63 15.03
CA PHE A 151 -10.92 -16.86 14.37
C PHE A 151 -10.26 -17.79 15.39
N THR A 152 -10.07 -19.05 14.99
CA THR A 152 -9.35 -20.04 15.78
C THR A 152 -8.14 -20.51 14.98
N THR A 153 -7.01 -20.68 15.63
CA THR A 153 -5.81 -21.27 15.00
C THR A 153 -5.90 -22.79 14.92
N ALA A 154 -5.28 -23.38 13.90
CA ALA A 154 -5.16 -24.83 13.77
C ALA A 154 -4.44 -25.42 15.00
N ALA A 155 -4.74 -26.68 15.32
CA ALA A 155 -4.03 -27.40 16.38
C ALA A 155 -2.57 -27.70 16.01
N MET A 156 -2.31 -27.85 14.72
CA MET A 156 -0.98 -28.05 14.15
C MET A 156 -0.98 -27.49 12.74
N ASP A 157 0.03 -26.70 12.40
CA ASP A 157 0.24 -26.26 11.02
C ASP A 157 0.78 -27.43 10.19
N PRO A 158 0.39 -27.57 8.92
CA PRO A 158 0.91 -28.63 8.07
C PRO A 158 2.42 -28.45 7.88
N ALA A 159 3.16 -29.56 7.81
CA ALA A 159 4.58 -29.51 7.52
C ALA A 159 4.82 -28.90 6.13
N GLY A 160 5.63 -27.84 6.06
CA GLY A 160 5.79 -27.08 4.82
C GLY A 160 4.52 -26.34 4.38
N GLY A 161 3.60 -26.11 5.33
CA GLY A 161 2.39 -25.33 5.11
C GLY A 161 2.67 -23.93 4.58
N PRO A 162 1.65 -23.23 4.09
CA PRO A 162 1.81 -21.85 3.66
C PRO A 162 2.35 -21.02 4.83
N VAL A 163 3.65 -20.76 4.81
CA VAL A 163 4.19 -19.64 5.55
C VAL A 163 3.60 -18.45 4.83
N ASP A 164 2.91 -17.60 5.56
CA ASP A 164 2.40 -16.35 5.02
C ASP A 164 3.54 -15.74 4.19
N PRO A 165 3.37 -15.58 2.86
CA PRO A 165 4.51 -15.36 2.00
C PRO A 165 5.22 -14.16 2.59
N ALA A 166 6.50 -14.37 2.95
CA ALA A 166 7.40 -13.24 3.05
C ALA A 166 7.14 -12.42 1.77
N LEU A 167 7.26 -11.09 1.83
CA LEU A 167 7.45 -10.37 0.57
C LEU A 167 8.75 -10.93 0.00
N ASP A 168 8.62 -11.99 -0.78
CA ASP A 168 9.63 -12.99 -0.92
C ASP A 168 10.59 -12.54 -2.00
N GLU A 169 11.63 -13.34 -2.18
CA GLU A 169 12.55 -13.13 -3.30
C GLU A 169 11.80 -13.07 -4.63
N ALA A 170 10.64 -13.74 -4.78
CA ALA A 170 9.85 -13.69 -6.01
C ALA A 170 9.12 -12.35 -6.19
N ALA A 171 8.52 -11.78 -5.16
CA ALA A 171 7.94 -10.44 -5.21
C ALA A 171 9.02 -9.36 -5.42
N ARG A 172 10.18 -9.51 -4.76
CA ARG A 172 11.39 -8.68 -5.01
C ARG A 172 11.86 -8.80 -6.45
N ARG A 173 11.95 -10.03 -6.97
CA ARG A 173 12.45 -10.33 -8.31
C ARG A 173 11.49 -9.89 -9.41
N ALA A 174 10.21 -10.22 -9.30
CA ALA A 174 9.19 -9.82 -10.27
C ALA A 174 9.16 -8.29 -10.42
N ALA A 175 9.27 -7.58 -9.32
CA ALA A 175 9.24 -6.14 -9.35
C ALA A 175 10.55 -5.47 -9.80
N SER A 176 11.71 -6.06 -9.51
CA SER A 176 13.01 -5.51 -9.90
C SER A 176 13.43 -5.94 -11.32
N GLU A 177 13.35 -7.23 -11.63
CA GLU A 177 13.80 -7.83 -12.89
C GLU A 177 12.73 -7.72 -13.99
N GLU A 178 11.49 -8.12 -13.72
CA GLU A 178 10.47 -8.16 -14.79
C GLU A 178 10.01 -6.76 -15.20
N LEU A 179 9.91 -5.83 -14.24
CA LEU A 179 9.52 -4.46 -14.52
C LEU A 179 10.66 -3.68 -15.20
N PHE A 180 11.84 -3.64 -14.57
CA PHE A 180 12.88 -2.69 -14.97
C PHE A 180 13.93 -3.30 -15.92
N CYS A 181 14.33 -4.56 -15.73
CA CYS A 181 15.33 -5.18 -16.62
C CYS A 181 14.71 -5.55 -17.98
N THR A 182 13.48 -6.05 -18.02
CA THR A 182 12.77 -6.28 -19.29
C THR A 182 12.57 -4.97 -20.07
N ALA A 183 12.23 -3.88 -19.37
CA ALA A 183 12.13 -2.56 -19.97
C ALA A 183 13.47 -2.10 -20.56
N SER A 184 14.54 -2.19 -19.77
CA SER A 184 15.89 -1.79 -20.18
C SER A 184 16.37 -2.61 -21.38
N ALA A 185 16.17 -3.93 -21.37
CA ALA A 185 16.52 -4.80 -22.48
C ALA A 185 15.70 -4.50 -23.74
N CYS A 186 14.41 -4.18 -23.60
CA CYS A 186 13.58 -3.74 -24.71
C CYS A 186 14.09 -2.43 -25.32
N VAL A 187 14.36 -1.41 -24.50
CA VAL A 187 14.89 -0.12 -24.96
C VAL A 187 16.24 -0.31 -25.66
N ALA A 188 17.13 -1.14 -25.09
CA ALA A 188 18.42 -1.47 -25.69
C ALA A 188 18.32 -2.21 -27.04
N SER A 189 17.20 -2.90 -27.29
CA SER A 189 16.93 -3.57 -28.57
C SER A 189 16.43 -2.63 -29.67
N CYS A 190 16.00 -1.42 -29.30
CA CYS A 190 15.59 -0.38 -30.24
C CYS A 190 16.83 0.31 -30.86
N ALA A 191 16.69 0.83 -32.08
CA ALA A 191 17.72 1.71 -32.64
C ALA A 191 17.80 3.00 -31.81
N VAL A 192 18.99 3.64 -31.78
CA VAL A 192 19.34 4.78 -30.89
C VAL A 192 18.36 5.96 -30.94
N ASP A 193 17.53 6.07 -31.99
CA ASP A 193 16.53 7.14 -32.15
C ASP A 193 15.14 6.61 -32.56
N ASP A 194 14.86 5.31 -32.44
CA ASP A 194 13.55 4.74 -32.78
C ASP A 194 12.56 4.90 -31.63
N GLN A 195 12.04 6.13 -31.48
CA GLN A 195 11.07 6.45 -30.43
C GLN A 195 9.79 5.61 -30.54
N LEU A 196 9.38 5.21 -31.75
CA LEU A 196 8.21 4.35 -31.95
C LEU A 196 8.43 2.93 -31.44
N CYS A 197 9.67 2.44 -31.48
CA CYS A 197 10.08 1.20 -30.82
C CYS A 197 10.11 1.37 -29.29
N ILE A 198 10.77 2.43 -28.81
CA ILE A 198 10.91 2.71 -27.38
C ILE A 198 9.53 2.83 -26.73
N ASP A 199 8.58 3.55 -27.34
CA ASP A 199 7.21 3.73 -26.84
C ASP A 199 6.40 2.42 -26.71
N LYS A 200 6.89 1.31 -27.27
CA LYS A 200 6.28 -0.02 -27.13
C LYS A 200 6.88 -0.83 -25.98
N CYS A 201 8.01 -0.40 -25.42
CA CYS A 201 8.63 -1.08 -24.30
C CYS A 201 7.81 -0.98 -23.02
N PRO A 202 7.86 -2.00 -22.15
CA PRO A 202 7.29 -1.91 -20.81
C PRO A 202 7.85 -0.66 -20.13
N VAL A 203 7.01 0.07 -19.40
CA VAL A 203 7.40 1.23 -18.57
C VAL A 203 7.91 2.49 -19.31
N SER A 204 8.04 2.49 -20.65
CA SER A 204 8.53 3.66 -21.42
C SER A 204 7.46 4.70 -21.77
N LYS A 205 6.17 4.38 -21.58
CA LYS A 205 5.07 5.26 -21.96
C LYS A 205 4.84 6.38 -20.94
N SER A 206 5.86 7.22 -20.76
CA SER A 206 5.69 8.65 -20.55
C SER A 206 5.57 9.29 -21.93
N LEU A 207 4.35 9.34 -22.48
CA LEU A 207 4.04 10.11 -23.68
C LEU A 207 4.76 11.47 -23.74
N ILE A 208 5.32 11.78 -24.89
CA ILE A 208 6.15 12.98 -25.13
C ILE A 208 5.28 14.24 -25.31
N VAL A 209 3.95 14.08 -25.35
CA VAL A 209 3.03 15.11 -25.82
C VAL A 209 2.10 15.56 -24.69
N GLY A 210 2.54 16.53 -23.89
CA GLY A 210 1.66 17.18 -22.92
C GLY A 210 2.31 18.33 -22.16
N CYS A 211 1.88 19.56 -22.45
CA CYS A 211 2.18 20.82 -21.75
C CYS A 211 3.61 21.38 -21.89
N GLY A 212 3.79 22.23 -22.90
CA GLY A 212 5.04 22.90 -23.28
C GLY A 212 5.94 23.37 -22.12
N GLY A 213 7.11 22.73 -22.01
CA GLY A 213 8.25 23.22 -21.23
C GLY A 213 8.18 23.02 -19.71
N CYS A 214 7.05 22.57 -19.16
CA CYS A 214 6.94 22.21 -17.74
C CYS A 214 7.33 20.76 -17.45
N HIS A 215 7.39 19.94 -18.50
CA HIS A 215 7.94 18.59 -18.52
C HIS A 215 9.22 18.69 -19.34
N GLY A 216 10.38 18.56 -18.71
CA GLY A 216 11.67 18.83 -19.35
C GLY A 216 11.82 18.06 -20.67
N PRO A 217 12.50 18.65 -21.68
CA PRO A 217 12.84 17.89 -22.89
C PRO A 217 13.67 16.67 -22.49
N LEU A 218 13.27 15.48 -22.97
CA LEU A 218 14.04 14.24 -22.81
C LEU A 218 15.49 14.39 -23.32
N GLU A 219 15.72 15.32 -24.26
CA GLU A 219 17.04 15.69 -24.79
C GLU A 219 18.03 16.20 -23.73
N ILE A 220 17.56 16.59 -22.53
CA ILE A 220 18.42 17.04 -21.40
C ILE A 220 18.39 16.04 -20.22
N GLY A 221 17.77 14.86 -20.38
CA GLY A 221 17.82 13.76 -19.40
C GLY A 221 17.10 14.01 -18.07
N ALA A 222 16.25 15.04 -17.98
CA ALA A 222 15.48 15.34 -16.77
C ALA A 222 14.07 14.74 -16.84
N ALA A 223 13.84 13.69 -16.06
CA ALA A 223 12.54 13.09 -15.82
C ALA A 223 11.45 14.14 -15.48
N ALA A 224 10.26 14.02 -16.08
CA ALA A 224 9.11 14.84 -15.69
C ALA A 224 8.82 14.64 -14.20
N MET A 225 8.94 15.73 -13.43
CA MET A 225 8.81 15.72 -11.96
C MET A 225 9.77 14.73 -11.25
N GLY A 226 10.89 14.32 -11.85
CA GLY A 226 11.78 13.34 -11.22
C GLY A 226 11.20 11.92 -11.12
N LEU A 227 10.12 11.61 -11.85
CA LEU A 227 9.46 10.30 -11.86
C LEU A 227 9.71 9.62 -13.21
N ASP A 228 10.79 8.86 -13.30
CA ASP A 228 11.18 8.17 -14.52
C ASP A 228 11.65 6.75 -14.24
N LEU A 229 10.83 5.82 -14.74
CA LEU A 229 11.02 4.38 -14.61
C LEU A 229 11.51 3.76 -15.94
N SER A 230 11.85 4.57 -16.95
CA SER A 230 12.23 4.10 -18.29
C SER A 230 13.59 3.41 -18.34
N GLY A 231 14.42 3.57 -17.31
CA GLY A 231 15.74 2.96 -17.21
C GLY A 231 16.17 2.74 -15.76
N VAL A 232 16.87 1.64 -15.51
CA VAL A 232 17.34 1.23 -14.17
C VAL A 232 18.35 2.22 -13.58
N GLU A 233 19.11 2.89 -14.45
CA GLU A 233 20.08 3.92 -14.10
C GLU A 233 19.43 5.19 -13.54
N ARG A 234 18.13 5.40 -13.79
CA ARG A 234 17.37 6.58 -13.32
C ARG A 234 16.74 6.35 -11.95
N ILE A 235 16.54 5.09 -11.55
CA ILE A 235 15.93 4.70 -10.28
C ILE A 235 16.62 5.33 -9.06
N PRO A 236 17.96 5.32 -8.93
CA PRO A 236 18.63 5.91 -7.77
C PRO A 236 18.35 7.40 -7.57
N ALA A 237 18.04 8.12 -8.65
CA ALA A 237 17.75 9.54 -8.60
C ALA A 237 16.35 9.85 -8.02
N MET A 238 15.48 8.86 -7.84
CA MET A 238 14.13 9.04 -7.28
C MET A 238 14.04 8.59 -5.82
N ILE A 239 14.85 7.62 -5.41
CA ILE A 239 14.77 7.03 -4.08
C ILE A 239 15.11 8.07 -3.00
N GLY A 240 14.22 8.24 -2.02
CA GLY A 240 14.39 9.13 -0.88
C GLY A 240 14.29 10.63 -1.18
N ARG A 241 14.13 11.03 -2.46
CA ARG A 241 13.99 12.45 -2.83
C ARG A 241 12.57 12.94 -2.63
N VAL A 242 12.40 14.07 -1.97
CA VAL A 242 11.09 14.72 -1.81
C VAL A 242 10.49 15.10 -3.16
N ALA A 243 9.22 14.77 -3.36
CA ALA A 243 8.50 15.18 -4.54
C ALA A 243 8.21 16.69 -4.50
N ASN A 244 8.60 17.40 -5.55
CA ASN A 244 8.50 18.87 -5.66
C ASN A 244 7.08 19.46 -5.40
N GLN A 245 6.02 18.65 -5.48
CA GLN A 245 4.63 19.06 -5.26
C GLN A 245 4.17 18.87 -3.80
N THR A 246 5.05 18.36 -2.93
CA THR A 246 4.69 17.96 -1.57
C THR A 246 5.27 18.89 -0.50
N GLN A 247 6.23 19.74 -0.85
CA GLN A 247 6.80 20.73 0.05
C GLN A 247 7.37 21.93 -0.73
N THR A 248 7.09 23.15 -0.26
CA THR A 248 7.62 24.40 -0.82
C THR A 248 8.35 25.27 0.23
N GLY A 249 8.49 24.76 1.46
CA GLY A 249 9.17 25.43 2.56
C GLY A 249 10.70 25.26 2.55
N GLU A 250 11.35 25.72 3.62
CA GLU A 250 12.81 25.71 3.79
C GLU A 250 13.44 24.31 3.88
N GLN A 251 12.63 23.27 4.14
CA GLN A 251 13.01 21.86 4.17
C GLN A 251 12.41 21.10 2.97
N ALA A 252 12.42 21.70 1.78
CA ALA A 252 11.83 21.11 0.58
C ALA A 252 12.50 19.81 0.11
N ASP A 253 13.69 19.50 0.62
CA ASP A 253 14.48 18.32 0.30
C ASP A 253 14.50 17.25 1.41
N GLU A 254 13.91 17.52 2.58
CA GLU A 254 13.84 16.58 3.70
C GLU A 254 12.51 15.82 3.71
N PRO A 255 12.51 14.49 3.49
CA PRO A 255 11.27 13.71 3.47
C PRO A 255 10.68 13.51 4.87
N ASP A 256 9.36 13.63 4.96
CA ASP A 256 8.62 13.21 6.15
C ASP A 256 8.46 11.68 6.13
N LEU A 257 9.09 10.99 7.08
CA LEU A 257 8.94 9.53 7.23
C LEU A 257 7.58 9.12 7.83
N LYS A 258 6.96 10.02 8.59
CA LYS A 258 5.66 9.83 9.25
C LYS A 258 4.83 11.11 9.15
N PRO A 259 4.38 11.46 7.94
CA PRO A 259 3.69 12.72 7.74
C PRO A 259 2.34 12.70 8.49
N ARG A 260 2.09 13.72 9.30
CA ARG A 260 0.78 13.93 9.94
C ARG A 260 -0.30 14.32 8.93
N ARG A 261 0.12 14.88 7.79
CA ARG A 261 -0.74 15.29 6.70
C ARG A 261 -0.28 14.59 5.43
N PHE A 262 -1.18 13.85 4.81
CA PHE A 262 -0.91 13.22 3.54
C PHE A 262 -0.44 14.25 2.48
N GLY A 263 0.50 13.83 1.63
CA GLY A 263 1.02 14.69 0.57
C GLY A 263 2.02 15.75 1.03
N ARG A 264 2.41 15.82 2.31
CA ARG A 264 3.46 16.74 2.79
C ARG A 264 4.82 16.06 2.78
N ALA A 265 5.81 16.68 2.14
CA ALA A 265 7.20 16.24 2.05
C ALA A 265 7.33 14.73 1.75
N MET A 266 6.46 14.18 0.89
CA MET A 266 6.51 12.76 0.56
C MET A 266 7.66 12.52 -0.41
N PRO A 267 8.50 11.50 -0.17
CA PRO A 267 9.50 11.10 -1.14
C PRO A 267 8.83 10.54 -2.42
N HIS A 268 9.51 10.65 -3.55
CA HIS A 268 9.11 10.00 -4.80
C HIS A 268 8.95 8.49 -4.59
N VAL A 269 9.94 7.88 -3.96
CA VAL A 269 9.95 6.48 -3.50
C VAL A 269 10.54 6.45 -2.07
N ASP A 270 9.81 5.87 -1.13
CA ASP A 270 10.24 5.61 0.25
C ASP A 270 10.58 4.12 0.43
N PRO A 271 11.87 3.73 0.46
CA PRO A 271 12.29 2.35 0.70
C PRO A 271 11.61 1.72 1.92
N GLY A 272 10.91 0.61 1.70
CA GLY A 272 10.19 -0.14 2.73
C GLY A 272 8.80 0.42 3.06
N ASN A 273 8.37 1.52 2.43
CA ASN A 273 7.14 2.21 2.78
C ASN A 273 6.36 2.67 1.53
N ALA A 274 5.71 1.71 0.87
CA ALA A 274 4.82 1.97 -0.28
C ALA A 274 3.75 3.02 0.06
N GLY A 275 3.20 2.95 1.28
CA GLY A 275 2.27 3.94 1.80
C GLY A 275 2.76 5.38 1.74
N ASN A 276 4.06 5.65 1.88
CA ASN A 276 4.62 7.02 1.87
C ASN A 276 5.26 7.41 0.52
N SER A 277 5.07 6.60 -0.54
CA SER A 277 5.71 6.83 -1.83
C SER A 277 4.81 7.60 -2.80
N TYR A 278 5.22 8.82 -3.15
CA TYR A 278 4.44 9.73 -3.99
C TYR A 278 4.13 9.17 -5.39
N LEU A 279 5.09 8.45 -5.98
CA LEU A 279 4.94 7.81 -7.28
C LEU A 279 3.71 6.88 -7.33
N LEU A 280 3.49 6.07 -6.30
CA LEU A 280 2.35 5.15 -6.27
C LEU A 280 1.03 5.90 -6.33
N TYR A 281 0.85 6.94 -5.53
CA TYR A 281 -0.41 7.70 -5.55
C TYR A 281 -0.66 8.45 -6.85
N LYS A 282 0.41 8.87 -7.56
CA LYS A 282 0.27 9.42 -8.91
C LYS A 282 -0.30 8.40 -9.89
N MET A 283 0.16 7.16 -9.80
CA MET A 283 -0.34 6.08 -10.65
C MET A 283 -1.75 5.63 -10.23
N LEU A 284 -2.03 5.55 -8.92
CA LEU A 284 -3.34 5.18 -8.37
C LEU A 284 -4.44 6.21 -8.69
N ALA A 285 -4.09 7.49 -8.81
CA ALA A 285 -4.99 8.54 -9.27
C ALA A 285 -5.34 8.44 -10.77
N GLY A 286 -4.67 7.57 -11.53
CA GLY A 286 -4.91 7.34 -12.95
C GLY A 286 -6.10 6.40 -13.24
N PRO A 287 -6.63 6.38 -14.48
CA PRO A 287 -7.79 5.57 -14.86
C PRO A 287 -7.46 4.08 -15.03
N ILE A 288 -6.18 3.70 -15.11
CA ILE A 288 -5.76 2.29 -15.15
C ILE A 288 -6.17 1.61 -13.85
N TYR A 289 -5.86 2.24 -12.70
CA TYR A 289 -6.16 1.66 -11.40
C TYR A 289 -7.65 1.33 -11.22
N THR A 290 -8.55 2.22 -11.65
CA THR A 290 -10.00 2.00 -11.52
C THR A 290 -10.55 0.78 -12.27
N ARG A 291 -9.76 0.20 -13.18
CA ARG A 291 -10.12 -1.01 -13.93
C ARG A 291 -9.54 -2.29 -13.34
N MET A 292 -8.61 -2.16 -12.39
CA MET A 292 -7.96 -3.30 -11.74
C MET A 292 -8.85 -3.94 -10.69
N ASP A 293 -8.63 -5.23 -10.46
CA ASP A 293 -9.28 -5.96 -9.37
C ASP A 293 -8.95 -5.36 -7.99
N ALA A 294 -7.74 -4.83 -7.81
CA ALA A 294 -7.34 -4.11 -6.59
C ALA A 294 -8.21 -2.86 -6.30
N ALA A 295 -8.91 -2.29 -7.29
CA ALA A 295 -9.85 -1.19 -7.09
C ALA A 295 -11.27 -1.63 -6.69
N LYS A 296 -11.57 -2.94 -6.68
CA LYS A 296 -12.86 -3.45 -6.19
C LYS A 296 -13.08 -3.05 -4.73
N GLY A 297 -14.30 -2.63 -4.41
CA GLY A 297 -14.67 -2.16 -3.07
C GLY A 297 -14.23 -0.74 -2.73
N LEU A 298 -13.66 0.01 -3.68
CA LEU A 298 -13.32 1.42 -3.48
C LEU A 298 -14.59 2.27 -3.26
N ALA A 299 -14.55 3.16 -2.26
CA ALA A 299 -15.63 4.07 -1.94
C ALA A 299 -15.92 5.03 -3.12
N PRO A 300 -17.20 5.39 -3.37
CA PRO A 300 -17.55 6.35 -4.41
C PRO A 300 -16.80 7.69 -4.28
N GLY A 301 -16.28 8.19 -5.40
CA GLY A 301 -15.54 9.46 -5.48
C GLY A 301 -14.13 9.44 -4.85
N GLU A 302 -13.62 8.28 -4.41
CA GLU A 302 -12.33 8.22 -3.72
C GLU A 302 -11.14 8.62 -4.60
N ILE A 303 -11.18 8.26 -5.88
CA ILE A 303 -10.14 8.69 -6.84
C ILE A 303 -10.14 10.20 -7.02
N ASP A 304 -11.31 10.84 -7.07
CA ASP A 304 -11.40 12.29 -7.21
C ASP A 304 -10.90 13.00 -5.95
N ARG A 305 -11.18 12.46 -4.76
CA ARG A 305 -10.59 12.94 -3.50
C ARG A 305 -9.07 12.78 -3.49
N LEU A 306 -8.55 11.63 -3.94
CA LEU A 306 -7.11 11.38 -4.02
C LEU A 306 -6.45 12.40 -4.97
N ARG A 307 -7.03 12.60 -6.15
CA ARG A 307 -6.57 13.62 -7.11
C ARG A 307 -6.56 15.01 -6.50
N ALA A 308 -7.61 15.40 -5.79
CA ALA A 308 -7.68 16.71 -5.14
C ALA A 308 -6.59 16.91 -4.07
N SER A 309 -6.04 15.82 -3.50
CA SER A 309 -5.13 15.89 -2.35
C SER A 309 -3.65 15.65 -2.71
N VAL A 310 -3.35 14.78 -3.68
CA VAL A 310 -1.98 14.49 -4.16
C VAL A 310 -1.49 15.57 -5.13
N VAL A 311 -2.40 16.34 -5.72
CA VAL A 311 -2.15 17.24 -6.85
C VAL A 311 -2.40 18.67 -6.41
N VAL A 312 -1.51 19.20 -5.57
CA VAL A 312 -1.53 20.62 -5.22
C VAL A 312 -0.42 21.33 -6.00
N GLY A 313 -0.78 22.33 -6.81
CA GLY A 313 0.15 23.29 -7.40
C GLY A 313 0.41 23.14 -8.91
N LEU A 314 0.26 21.96 -9.52
CA LEU A 314 0.41 21.76 -10.97
C LEU A 314 -0.56 20.66 -11.46
N PRO A 315 -1.12 20.78 -12.69
CA PRO A 315 -2.05 19.78 -13.23
C PRO A 315 -1.41 18.39 -13.29
N MET A 316 -2.23 17.35 -13.09
CA MET A 316 -1.82 15.97 -13.36
C MET A 316 -1.29 15.88 -14.80
N PRO A 317 -0.20 15.11 -15.04
CA PRO A 317 0.10 14.70 -16.39
C PRO A 317 -1.16 14.05 -17.00
N PRO A 318 -1.55 14.38 -18.25
CA PRO A 318 -2.71 13.76 -18.89
C PRO A 318 -2.69 12.23 -18.78
N TYR A 319 -3.90 11.66 -18.76
CA TYR A 319 -4.28 10.31 -18.34
C TYR A 319 -3.51 9.11 -18.92
N ASP A 320 -2.63 9.34 -19.89
CA ASP A 320 -1.96 8.32 -20.72
C ASP A 320 -0.43 8.27 -20.49
N LEU A 321 0.10 9.02 -19.52
CA LEU A 321 1.54 9.22 -19.29
C LEU A 321 2.23 8.17 -18.42
N TYR A 322 1.50 7.20 -17.87
CA TYR A 322 2.11 6.05 -17.21
C TYR A 322 1.36 4.80 -17.67
N ALA A 323 1.63 4.32 -18.87
CA ALA A 323 1.10 3.03 -19.30
C ALA A 323 1.95 1.89 -18.71
N ALA A 324 1.90 1.77 -17.38
CA ALA A 324 2.35 0.58 -16.71
C ALA A 324 1.23 -0.48 -16.85
N PRO A 325 1.53 -1.71 -17.30
CA PRO A 325 0.60 -2.84 -17.19
C PRO A 325 -0.05 -2.92 -15.81
N GLU A 326 -1.24 -3.49 -15.67
CA GLU A 326 -1.91 -3.61 -14.35
C GLU A 326 -1.01 -4.30 -13.31
N ALA A 327 -0.32 -5.37 -13.70
CA ALA A 327 0.66 -6.08 -12.87
C ALA A 327 1.82 -5.19 -12.38
N SER A 328 2.10 -4.09 -13.07
CA SER A 328 3.19 -3.18 -12.71
C SER A 328 2.93 -2.38 -11.45
N LEU A 329 1.66 -2.10 -11.10
CA LEU A 329 1.34 -1.37 -9.86
C LEU A 329 1.59 -2.23 -8.63
N GLU A 330 1.15 -3.48 -8.67
CA GLU A 330 1.37 -4.47 -7.60
C GLU A 330 2.86 -4.77 -7.47
N ALA A 331 3.55 -4.99 -8.60
CA ALA A 331 4.99 -5.16 -8.64
C ALA A 331 5.70 -3.93 -8.05
N LEU A 332 5.38 -2.73 -8.49
CA LEU A 332 6.00 -1.51 -7.96
C LEU A 332 5.78 -1.36 -6.44
N SER A 333 4.57 -1.62 -5.95
CA SER A 333 4.28 -1.61 -4.51
C SER A 333 5.11 -2.64 -3.75
N ALA A 334 5.26 -3.85 -4.29
CA ALA A 334 6.10 -4.90 -3.72
C ALA A 334 7.59 -4.52 -3.70
N TRP A 335 8.13 -3.98 -4.80
CA TRP A 335 9.52 -3.46 -4.86
C TRP A 335 9.76 -2.38 -3.81
N ILE A 336 8.85 -1.42 -3.68
CA ILE A 336 9.00 -0.37 -2.67
C ILE A 336 8.95 -0.97 -1.27
N THR A 337 7.96 -1.80 -0.97
CA THR A 337 7.79 -2.42 0.35
C THR A 337 8.98 -3.29 0.76
N THR A 338 9.72 -3.82 -0.23
CA THR A 338 10.92 -4.64 0.00
C THR A 338 12.23 -3.86 0.03
N GLY A 339 12.16 -2.54 0.05
CA GLY A 339 13.33 -1.66 0.22
C GLY A 339 13.77 -0.93 -1.04
N ALA A 340 13.05 -1.08 -2.15
CA ALA A 340 13.30 -0.35 -3.40
C ALA A 340 14.76 -0.47 -3.91
N GLU A 341 15.41 -1.62 -3.74
CA GLU A 341 16.79 -1.81 -4.20
C GLU A 341 16.89 -1.61 -5.72
N THR A 342 17.96 -0.95 -6.19
CA THR A 342 18.17 -0.77 -7.63
C THR A 342 18.49 -2.13 -8.26
N PRO A 343 17.73 -2.57 -9.28
CA PRO A 343 17.95 -3.86 -9.92
C PRO A 343 19.32 -3.93 -10.60
N ALA A 344 20.00 -5.09 -10.50
CA ALA A 344 21.19 -5.37 -11.28
C ALA A 344 20.79 -6.11 -12.57
N CYS A 345 20.60 -5.38 -13.66
CA CYS A 345 20.20 -5.98 -14.94
C CYS A 345 21.42 -6.55 -15.69
N PRO A 346 21.30 -7.77 -16.25
CA PRO A 346 22.39 -8.44 -16.96
C PRO A 346 22.72 -7.83 -18.34
#